data_AF-A0A9D9T1P8-F1
#
_entry.id   AF-A0A9D9T1P8-F1
#
_cell.length_a   1.000
_cell.length_b   1.000
_cell.length_c   1.000
_cell.angle_alpha   90.00
_cell.angle_beta   90.00
_cell.angle_gamma   90.00
#
_symmetry.space_group_name_H-M   'P 1'
#
loop_
_entity.id
_entity.type
_entity.pdbx_description
1 polymer ?
#
loop_
_entity_poly.entity_id
_entity_poly.type
_entity_poly.pdbx_seq_one_letter_code
_entity_poly.pdbx_strand_id
1 'polypeptide(L)'
;MLSKLPSSAIDPVNPQKTRTGLTRIWYATTYSAAGLRAAWDETAFRQEILLAMVMIPAAFWLGCGWIEVSFLVTTVVIVLIVELLNTAIEVAINRIGLEYHELSKLAKDLGSAAVLLSLLLCSGVWLTALYHRFI
;
A
#
# COMPACT_ATOMS: atom_id res chain seq x y z
N MET A 1 -26.76 32.20 -23.70
CA MET A 1 -25.78 33.07 -22.98
C MET A 1 -24.62 32.29 -22.35
N LEU A 2 -24.24 31.11 -22.87
CA LEU A 2 -23.09 30.31 -22.35
C LEU A 2 -22.08 29.89 -23.45
N SER A 3 -22.23 30.37 -24.68
CA SER A 3 -21.38 29.99 -25.82
C SER A 3 -20.16 30.91 -26.06
N LYS A 4 -19.83 31.78 -25.10
CA LYS A 4 -18.72 32.76 -25.21
C LYS A 4 -17.84 32.81 -23.95
N LEU A 5 -17.61 31.69 -23.28
CA LEU A 5 -16.60 31.61 -22.22
C LEU A 5 -15.34 30.94 -22.78
N PRO A 6 -14.13 31.52 -22.59
CA PRO A 6 -12.90 30.88 -23.02
C PRO A 6 -12.78 29.49 -22.37
N SER A 7 -12.42 28.49 -23.18
CA SER A 7 -12.27 27.07 -22.78
C SER A 7 -11.39 26.88 -21.52
N SER A 8 -10.52 27.85 -21.20
CA SER A 8 -9.67 27.86 -20.02
C SER A 8 -10.40 28.05 -18.68
N ALA A 9 -11.73 28.25 -18.66
CA ALA A 9 -12.50 28.52 -17.45
C ALA A 9 -13.21 27.28 -16.84
N ILE A 10 -13.11 26.09 -17.45
CA ILE A 10 -13.95 24.93 -17.03
C ILE A 10 -13.15 23.71 -16.54
N ASP A 11 -11.83 23.66 -16.66
CA ASP A 11 -11.06 22.56 -16.07
C ASP A 11 -10.37 22.99 -14.78
N PRO A 12 -10.57 22.29 -13.63
CA PRO A 12 -9.58 22.38 -12.56
C PRO A 12 -8.28 21.85 -13.17
N VAL A 13 -7.37 22.76 -13.52
CA VAL A 13 -6.05 22.43 -14.08
C VAL A 13 -5.42 21.46 -13.10
N ASN A 14 -5.43 20.17 -13.43
CA ASN A 14 -4.76 19.17 -12.64
C ASN A 14 -3.25 19.52 -12.72
N PRO A 15 -2.61 20.01 -11.65
CA PRO A 15 -1.22 20.46 -11.69
C PRO A 15 -0.26 19.33 -12.07
N GLN A 16 -0.71 18.08 -12.00
CA GLN A 16 0.04 16.89 -12.38
C GLN A 16 0.13 16.68 -13.89
N LYS A 17 -0.83 17.20 -14.68
CA LYS A 17 -0.88 16.98 -16.15
C LYS A 17 0.13 17.86 -16.92
N THR A 18 0.63 18.93 -16.30
CA THR A 18 1.54 19.92 -16.93
C THR A 18 3.02 19.68 -16.65
N ARG A 19 3.39 18.62 -15.89
CA ARG A 19 4.76 18.39 -15.42
C ARG A 19 5.50 17.34 -16.25
N THR A 20 6.61 17.71 -16.87
CA THR A 20 7.44 16.83 -17.71
C THR A 20 8.82 16.56 -17.07
N GLY A 21 9.49 15.49 -17.50
CA GLY A 21 10.88 15.19 -17.17
C GLY A 21 11.16 14.85 -15.69
N LEU A 22 12.35 15.22 -15.22
CA LEU A 22 12.88 14.94 -13.88
C LEU A 22 12.02 15.56 -12.76
N THR A 23 11.37 16.69 -13.04
CA THR A 23 10.47 17.37 -12.12
C THR A 23 9.28 16.46 -11.75
N ARG A 24 8.76 15.66 -12.69
CA ARG A 24 7.67 14.71 -12.40
C ARG A 24 8.11 13.57 -11.48
N ILE A 25 9.32 13.04 -11.67
CA ILE A 25 9.89 11.98 -10.83
C ILE A 25 10.08 12.52 -9.40
N TRP A 26 10.69 13.69 -9.26
CA TRP A 26 10.87 14.33 -7.95
C TRP A 26 9.54 14.48 -7.21
N TYR A 27 8.52 15.06 -7.85
CA TYR A 27 7.21 15.21 -7.22
C TYR A 27 6.57 13.86 -6.89
N ALA A 28 6.66 12.86 -7.77
CA ALA A 28 6.17 11.51 -7.48
C ALA A 28 6.82 10.92 -6.23
N THR A 29 8.15 11.03 -6.11
CA THR A 29 8.88 10.57 -4.91
C THR A 29 8.44 11.34 -3.66
N THR A 30 8.23 12.66 -3.74
CA THR A 30 7.74 13.43 -2.58
C THR A 30 6.31 13.04 -2.18
N TYR A 31 5.43 12.71 -3.15
CA TYR A 31 4.09 12.23 -2.86
C TYR A 31 4.10 10.82 -2.24
N SER A 32 4.96 9.93 -2.73
CA SER A 32 5.18 8.61 -2.11
C SER A 32 5.67 8.74 -0.66
N ALA A 33 6.63 9.63 -0.40
CA ALA A 33 7.14 9.88 0.95
C ALA A 33 6.07 10.47 1.87
N ALA A 34 5.23 11.38 1.37
CA ALA A 34 4.11 11.92 2.11
C ALA A 34 3.06 10.83 2.45
N GLY A 35 2.77 9.94 1.49
CA GLY A 35 1.86 8.80 1.71
C GLY A 35 2.38 7.83 2.78
N LEU A 36 3.66 7.46 2.72
CA LEU A 36 4.30 6.60 3.74
C LEU A 36 4.30 7.27 5.12
N ARG A 37 4.53 8.59 5.17
CA ARG A 37 4.46 9.34 6.42
C ARG A 37 3.05 9.36 7.00
N ALA A 38 2.03 9.53 6.16
CA ALA A 38 0.63 9.48 6.62
C ALA A 38 0.27 8.08 7.14
N ALA A 39 0.70 7.02 6.46
CA ALA A 39 0.48 5.65 6.90
C ALA A 39 1.19 5.33 8.23
N TRP A 40 2.32 5.97 8.54
CA TRP A 40 3.04 5.79 9.81
C TRP A 40 2.21 6.17 11.05
N ASP A 41 1.20 7.03 10.90
CA ASP A 41 0.32 7.39 12.00
C ASP A 41 -0.61 6.22 12.39
N GLU A 42 -0.86 5.28 11.47
CA GLU A 42 -1.64 4.06 11.71
C GLU A 42 -0.86 3.04 12.54
N THR A 43 -1.50 2.56 13.62
CA THR A 43 -0.85 1.63 14.54
C THR A 43 -0.57 0.27 13.90
N ALA A 44 -1.49 -0.22 13.06
CA ALA A 44 -1.33 -1.47 12.33
C ALA A 44 -0.13 -1.40 11.37
N PHE A 45 -0.06 -0.35 10.55
CA PHE A 45 1.06 -0.15 9.62
C PHE A 45 2.43 -0.05 10.33
N ARG A 46 2.50 0.59 11.50
CA ARG A 46 3.75 0.60 12.30
C ARG A 46 4.17 -0.81 12.75
N GLN A 47 3.22 -1.64 13.17
CA GLN A 47 3.50 -3.02 13.57
C GLN A 47 4.02 -3.83 12.39
N GLU A 48 3.41 -3.67 11.22
CA GLU A 48 3.85 -4.36 10.01
C GLU A 48 5.23 -3.91 9.53
N ILE A 49 5.56 -2.60 9.58
CA ILE A 49 6.91 -2.14 9.28
C ILE A 49 7.92 -2.71 10.28
N LEU A 50 7.61 -2.70 11.58
CA LEU A 50 8.50 -3.27 12.59
C LEU A 50 8.76 -4.76 12.32
N LEU A 51 7.71 -5.49 11.97
CA LEU A 51 7.81 -6.89 11.59
C LEU A 51 8.64 -7.06 10.30
N ALA A 52 8.41 -6.23 9.28
CA ALA A 52 9.16 -6.23 8.04
C ALA A 52 10.66 -5.94 8.25
N MET A 53 11.01 -5.04 9.17
CA MET A 53 12.41 -4.74 9.54
C MET A 53 13.11 -5.96 10.14
N VAL A 54 12.39 -6.91 10.74
CA VAL A 54 12.94 -8.17 11.25
C VAL A 54 12.91 -9.26 10.18
N MET A 55 11.79 -9.41 9.48
CA MET A 55 11.58 -10.47 8.49
C MET A 55 12.44 -10.28 7.25
N ILE A 56 12.64 -9.06 6.73
CA ILE A 56 13.46 -8.87 5.53
C ILE A 56 14.91 -9.31 5.76
N PRO A 57 15.62 -8.90 6.83
CA PRO A 57 16.94 -9.45 7.14
C PRO A 57 16.92 -10.96 7.40
N ALA A 58 15.91 -11.46 8.12
CA ALA A 58 15.78 -12.90 8.38
C ALA A 58 15.58 -13.72 7.09
N ALA A 59 15.02 -13.14 6.03
CA ALA A 59 14.88 -13.80 4.74
C ALA A 59 16.24 -14.19 4.14
N PHE A 60 17.26 -13.35 4.28
CA PHE A 60 18.63 -13.65 3.81
C PHE A 60 19.32 -14.75 4.61
N TRP A 61 18.93 -14.91 5.89
CA TRP A 61 19.43 -16.00 6.72
C TRP A 61 18.70 -17.33 6.48
N LEU A 62 17.39 -17.25 6.19
CA LEU A 62 16.53 -18.41 6.00
C LEU A 62 16.63 -19.02 4.58
N GLY A 63 16.67 -18.17 3.55
CA GLY A 63 16.71 -18.63 2.16
C GLY A 63 18.06 -19.23 1.75
N CYS A 64 18.03 -20.32 0.99
CA CYS A 64 19.21 -21.03 0.50
C CYS A 64 19.78 -20.44 -0.80
N GLY A 65 19.10 -19.45 -1.40
CA GLY A 65 19.52 -18.81 -2.65
C GLY A 65 18.68 -17.58 -2.99
N TRP A 66 19.07 -16.87 -4.06
CA TRP A 66 18.45 -15.59 -4.42
C TRP A 66 16.95 -15.70 -4.72
N ILE A 67 16.48 -16.84 -5.24
CA ILE A 67 15.04 -17.07 -5.53
C ILE A 67 14.25 -17.12 -4.22
N GLU A 68 14.67 -17.96 -3.28
CA GLU A 68 13.98 -18.13 -1.99
C GLU A 68 13.97 -16.82 -1.19
N VAL A 69 15.10 -16.14 -1.13
CA VAL A 69 15.21 -14.81 -0.49
C VAL A 69 14.26 -13.82 -1.17
N SER A 70 14.24 -13.77 -2.50
CA SER A 70 13.34 -12.87 -3.24
C SER A 70 11.87 -13.17 -2.96
N PHE A 71 11.47 -14.44 -2.87
CA PHE A 71 10.11 -14.84 -2.53
C PHE A 71 9.73 -14.43 -1.09
N LEU A 72 10.59 -14.69 -0.11
CA LEU A 72 10.37 -14.32 1.30
C LEU A 72 10.26 -12.80 1.48
N VAL A 73 11.11 -12.03 0.80
CA VAL A 73 11.03 -10.56 0.82
C VAL A 73 9.77 -10.07 0.11
N THR A 74 9.42 -10.67 -1.03
CA THR A 74 8.24 -10.28 -1.81
C THR A 74 6.96 -10.44 -1.01
N THR A 75 6.79 -11.53 -0.25
CA THR A 75 5.58 -11.73 0.55
C THR A 75 5.44 -10.71 1.67
N VAL A 76 6.55 -10.32 2.33
CA VAL A 76 6.55 -9.25 3.33
C VAL A 76 6.20 -7.90 2.70
N VAL A 77 6.75 -7.60 1.52
CA VAL A 77 6.44 -6.35 0.80
C VAL A 77 4.97 -6.32 0.33
N ILE A 78 4.40 -7.47 -0.08
CA ILE A 78 2.98 -7.57 -0.43
C ILE A 78 2.08 -7.19 0.75
N VAL A 79 2.39 -7.65 1.98
CA VAL A 79 1.64 -7.26 3.18
C VAL A 79 1.59 -5.74 3.33
N LEU A 80 2.76 -5.08 3.28
CA LEU A 80 2.85 -3.62 3.37
C LEU A 80 2.09 -2.88 2.26
N ILE A 81 2.12 -3.41 1.03
CA ILE A 81 1.37 -2.83 -0.10
C ILE A 81 -0.13 -2.94 0.16
N VAL A 82 -0.61 -4.10 0.58
CA VAL A 82 -2.04 -4.35 0.80
C VAL A 82 -2.56 -3.52 1.97
N GLU A 83 -1.79 -3.36 3.04
CA GLU A 83 -2.15 -2.49 4.16
C GLU A 83 -2.24 -1.02 3.74
N LEU A 84 -1.27 -0.51 2.97
CA LEU A 84 -1.34 0.84 2.41
C LEU A 84 -2.58 1.05 1.52
N LEU A 85 -2.95 0.04 0.73
CA LEU A 85 -4.15 0.08 -0.10
C LEU A 85 -5.42 0.05 0.77
N ASN A 86 -5.45 -0.75 1.84
CA ASN A 86 -6.55 -0.78 2.80
C ASN A 86 -6.74 0.60 3.46
N THR A 87 -5.68 1.21 3.99
CA THR A 87 -5.73 2.56 4.56
C THR A 87 -6.20 3.59 3.52
N ALA A 88 -5.72 3.51 2.27
CA ALA A 88 -6.16 4.41 1.21
C ALA A 88 -7.67 4.29 0.92
N ILE A 89 -8.21 3.07 0.91
CA ILE A 89 -9.64 2.81 0.76
C ILE A 89 -10.42 3.39 1.94
N GLU A 90 -9.97 3.16 3.17
CA GLU A 90 -10.61 3.69 4.37
C GLU A 90 -10.67 5.22 4.37
N VAL A 91 -9.56 5.88 4.04
CA VAL A 91 -9.48 7.34 3.92
C VAL A 91 -10.43 7.85 2.82
N ALA A 92 -10.47 7.18 1.66
CA ALA A 92 -11.35 7.55 0.57
C ALA A 92 -12.84 7.42 0.94
N ILE A 93 -13.22 6.34 1.62
CA ILE A 93 -14.59 6.11 2.09
C ILE A 93 -14.98 7.12 3.16
N ASN A 94 -14.11 7.37 4.14
CA ASN A 94 -14.37 8.31 5.24
C ASN A 94 -14.56 9.74 4.74
N ARG A 95 -14.01 10.10 3.57
CA ARG A 95 -14.23 11.40 2.92
C ARG A 95 -15.63 11.58 2.32
N ILE A 96 -16.27 10.51 1.84
CA ILE A 96 -17.52 10.59 1.05
C ILE A 96 -18.75 10.88 1.93
N GLY A 97 -18.77 10.38 3.17
CA GLY A 97 -19.83 10.67 4.14
C GLY A 97 -19.65 9.89 5.43
N LEU A 98 -19.91 10.55 6.57
CA LEU A 98 -19.83 9.94 7.90
C LEU A 98 -21.10 9.15 8.28
N GLU A 99 -22.11 9.17 7.43
CA GLU A 99 -23.32 8.38 7.61
C GLU A 99 -23.06 6.91 7.29
N TYR A 100 -23.59 6.03 8.13
CA TYR A 100 -23.42 4.59 7.94
C TYR A 100 -24.12 4.14 6.65
N HIS A 101 -23.35 3.61 5.70
CA HIS A 101 -23.84 3.06 4.45
C HIS A 101 -23.34 1.62 4.27
N GLU A 102 -24.22 0.69 3.90
CA GLU A 102 -23.86 -0.73 3.75
C GLU A 102 -22.71 -0.95 2.75
N LEU A 103 -22.66 -0.16 1.67
CA LEU A 103 -21.58 -0.19 0.69
C LEU A 103 -20.24 0.27 1.26
N SER A 104 -20.23 1.29 2.14
CA SER A 104 -19.03 1.76 2.82
C SER A 104 -18.49 0.70 3.78
N LYS A 105 -19.38 -0.02 4.47
CA LYS A 105 -18.99 -1.16 5.30
C LYS A 105 -18.40 -2.28 4.45
N LEU A 106 -19.10 -2.69 3.39
CA LEU A 106 -18.63 -3.76 2.49
C LEU A 106 -17.24 -3.45 1.91
N ALA A 107 -17.00 -2.21 1.48
CA ALA A 107 -15.70 -1.84 0.93
C ALA A 107 -14.56 -1.90 1.97
N LYS A 108 -14.82 -1.55 3.24
CA LYS A 108 -13.87 -1.73 4.34
C LYS A 108 -13.64 -3.21 4.66
N ASP A 109 -14.72 -4.01 4.71
CA ASP A 109 -14.64 -5.45 4.98
C ASP A 109 -13.79 -6.16 3.89
N LEU A 110 -13.95 -5.79 2.62
CA LEU A 110 -13.14 -6.30 1.51
C LEU A 110 -11.67 -5.89 1.61
N GLY A 111 -11.39 -4.65 2.03
CA GLY A 111 -10.03 -4.17 2.28
C GLY A 111 -9.34 -4.99 3.38
N SER A 112 -10.01 -5.17 4.52
CA SER A 112 -9.52 -6.00 5.64
C SER A 112 -9.34 -7.46 5.24
N ALA A 113 -10.24 -8.01 4.41
CA ALA A 113 -10.10 -9.37 3.88
C ALA A 113 -8.85 -9.51 3.00
N ALA A 114 -8.50 -8.50 2.20
CA ALA A 114 -7.27 -8.51 1.41
C ALA A 114 -6.02 -8.52 2.31
N VAL A 115 -6.01 -7.71 3.37
CA VAL A 115 -4.92 -7.72 4.38
C VAL A 115 -4.76 -9.11 4.98
N LEU A 116 -5.86 -9.74 5.43
CA LEU A 116 -5.83 -11.10 5.97
C LEU A 116 -5.24 -12.11 4.98
N LEU A 117 -5.66 -12.09 3.71
CA LEU A 117 -5.12 -12.99 2.69
C LEU A 117 -3.63 -12.76 2.45
N SER A 118 -3.17 -11.51 2.49
CA SER A 118 -1.75 -11.18 2.37
C SER A 118 -0.91 -11.73 3.55
N LEU A 119 -1.45 -11.64 4.77
CA LEU A 119 -0.81 -12.19 5.97
C LEU A 119 -0.77 -13.71 5.95
N LEU A 120 -1.83 -14.37 5.48
CA LEU A 120 -1.87 -15.82 5.32
C LEU A 120 -0.87 -16.30 4.27
N LEU A 121 -0.77 -15.60 3.14
CA LEU A 121 0.25 -15.89 2.12
C LEU A 121 1.66 -15.75 2.69
N CYS A 122 1.95 -14.63 3.36
CA CYS A 122 3.25 -14.38 3.98
C CYS A 122 3.58 -15.46 5.02
N SER A 123 2.66 -15.72 5.95
CA SER A 123 2.82 -16.74 6.99
C SER A 123 3.04 -18.13 6.39
N GLY A 124 2.26 -18.50 5.36
CA GLY A 124 2.39 -19.79 4.70
C GLY A 124 3.76 -19.99 4.08
N VAL A 125 4.26 -19.01 3.32
CA VAL A 125 5.60 -19.08 2.70
C VAL A 125 6.72 -19.11 3.74
N TRP A 126 6.58 -18.35 4.83
CA TRP A 126 7.57 -18.33 5.89
C TRP A 126 7.60 -19.63 6.70
N LEU A 127 6.43 -20.18 7.03
CA LEU A 127 6.34 -21.46 7.74
C LEU A 127 6.87 -22.62 6.90
N THR A 128 6.63 -22.63 5.58
CA THR A 128 7.20 -23.67 4.71
C THR A 128 8.71 -23.53 4.56
N ALA A 129 9.24 -22.32 4.44
CA ALA A 129 10.68 -22.08 4.41
C ALA A 129 11.36 -22.50 5.73
N LEU A 130 10.75 -22.21 6.88
CA LEU A 130 11.22 -22.67 8.19
C LEU A 130 11.19 -24.20 8.30
N TYR A 131 10.09 -24.83 7.89
CA TYR A 131 9.96 -26.29 7.88
C TYR A 131 11.09 -26.94 7.08
N HIS A 132 11.30 -26.49 5.84
CA HIS A 132 12.35 -27.01 4.96
C HIS A 132 13.78 -26.73 5.45
N ARG A 133 13.99 -25.69 6.27
CA ARG A 133 15.30 -25.37 6.82
C ARG A 133 15.71 -26.29 7.98
N PHE A 134 14.75 -26.75 8.78
CA PHE A 134 15.01 -27.42 10.06
C PHE A 134 14.63 -28.90 10.10
N ILE A 135 13.79 -29.37 9.19
CA ILE A 135 13.33 -30.77 9.10
C ILE A 135 13.84 -31.37 7.79
#